data_AF-A0A565AQA9-F1
#
_entry.id   AF-A0A565AQA9-F1
#
_cell.length_a   1.000
_cell.length_b   1.000
_cell.length_c   1.000
_cell.angle_alpha   90.00
_cell.angle_beta   90.00
_cell.angle_gamma   90.00
#
_symmetry.space_group_name_H-M   'P 1'
#
loop_
_entity.id
_entity.type
_entity.pdbx_description
1 polymer ?
#
loop_
_entity_poly.entity_id
_entity_poly.type
_entity_poly.pdbx_seq_one_letter_code
_entity_poly.pdbx_strand_id
1 'polypeptide(L)'
;MEGSGKAFVVSEDQKLDWADLFFIIVQPVQLRKPHLLPKLPLPIRDTLEIYSAQVNSVAKVIISKMAKAVQTKPEELKEIFGDGMMQSIRMNYYPPCPQPR
;
A
#
# COMPACT_ATOMS: atom_id res chain seq x y z
N MET A 1 -3.25 4.69 10.63
CA MET A 1 -3.12 3.51 11.52
C MET A 1 -2.56 2.36 10.68
N GLU A 2 -1.71 1.51 11.23
CA GLU A 2 -1.06 0.39 10.53
C GLU A 2 -1.13 -0.86 11.40
N GLY A 3 -1.08 -2.04 10.79
CA GLY A 3 -1.29 -3.33 11.41
C GLY A 3 -2.59 -4.00 10.96
N SER A 4 -3.01 -5.02 11.71
CA SER A 4 -4.27 -5.73 11.51
C SER A 4 -5.44 -4.89 12.03
N GLY A 5 -6.56 -4.89 11.31
CA GLY A 5 -7.79 -4.23 11.75
C GLY A 5 -8.89 -4.27 10.69
N LYS A 6 -9.97 -3.54 10.95
CA LYS A 6 -10.99 -3.21 9.96
C LYS A 6 -10.94 -1.72 9.64
N ALA A 7 -11.62 -1.30 8.57
CA ALA A 7 -11.90 0.12 8.37
C ALA A 7 -12.63 0.66 9.61
N PHE A 8 -12.27 1.86 10.07
CA PHE A 8 -12.89 2.48 11.25
C PHE A 8 -14.40 2.64 11.05
N VAL A 9 -15.17 2.39 12.12
CA VAL A 9 -16.59 2.75 12.18
C VAL A 9 -16.68 4.23 12.53
N VAL A 10 -17.21 5.04 11.61
CA VAL A 10 -17.37 6.49 11.74
C VAL A 10 -18.83 6.91 11.94
N SER A 11 -19.79 6.02 11.68
CA SER A 11 -21.21 6.21 11.93
C SER A 11 -21.95 4.88 12.09
N GLU A 12 -23.14 4.91 12.69
CA GLU A 12 -24.00 3.72 12.83
C GLU A 12 -24.48 3.19 11.48
N ASP A 13 -24.75 4.08 10.51
CA ASP A 13 -25.21 3.72 9.17
C ASP A 13 -24.08 3.26 8.23
N GLN A 14 -22.84 3.19 8.72
CA GLN A 14 -21.72 2.80 7.88
C GLN A 14 -21.82 1.33 7.46
N LYS A 15 -21.86 1.11 6.15
CA LYS A 15 -21.67 -0.21 5.57
C LYS A 15 -20.21 -0.61 5.65
N LEU A 16 -19.94 -1.75 6.28
CA LEU A 16 -18.60 -2.30 6.41
C LEU A 16 -18.32 -3.32 5.32
N ASP A 17 -17.09 -3.31 4.82
CA ASP A 17 -16.60 -4.35 3.92
C ASP A 17 -16.59 -5.71 4.63
N TRP A 18 -16.93 -6.77 3.89
CA TRP A 18 -16.80 -8.14 4.36
C TRP A 18 -15.36 -8.63 4.22
N ALA A 19 -14.43 -7.96 4.90
CA ALA A 19 -13.01 -8.20 4.80
C ALA A 19 -12.28 -7.87 6.10
N ASP A 20 -11.22 -8.62 6.38
CA ASP A 20 -10.19 -8.23 7.32
C ASP A 20 -9.02 -7.58 6.57
N LEU A 21 -8.37 -6.62 7.23
CA LEU A 21 -7.34 -5.79 6.63
C LEU A 21 -6.04 -5.89 7.42
N PHE A 22 -4.92 -6.00 6.71
CA PHE A 22 -3.62 -5.62 7.24
C PHE A 22 -3.00 -4.52 6.36
N PHE A 23 -2.68 -3.39 6.97
CA PHE A 23 -2.12 -2.23 6.28
C PHE A 23 -0.75 -1.86 6.84
N ILE A 24 0.24 -1.62 5.98
CA ILE A 24 1.60 -1.22 6.39
C ILE A 24 2.22 -0.26 5.37
N ILE A 25 2.94 0.75 5.85
CA ILE A 25 3.79 1.60 5.01
C ILE A 25 5.15 0.90 4.83
N VAL A 26 5.58 0.74 3.58
CA VAL A 26 6.83 0.04 3.23
C VAL A 26 7.88 0.97 2.63
N GLN A 27 7.51 2.13 2.09
CA GLN A 27 8.46 3.13 1.62
C GLN A 27 7.97 4.56 1.89
N PRO A 28 8.89 5.52 2.06
CA PRO A 28 10.33 5.30 2.28
C PRO A 28 10.58 4.74 3.70
N VAL A 29 11.79 4.23 3.96
CA VAL A 29 12.12 3.52 5.23
C VAL A 29 11.81 4.37 6.46
N GLN A 30 11.98 5.68 6.35
CA GLN A 30 11.74 6.66 7.42
C GLN A 30 10.27 6.74 7.86
N LEU A 31 9.33 6.33 7.00
CA LEU A 31 7.90 6.29 7.33
C LEU A 31 7.46 4.93 7.89
N ARG A 32 8.32 3.90 7.87
CA ARG A 32 7.97 2.57 8.40
C ARG A 32 7.85 2.64 9.92
N LYS A 33 6.81 2.00 10.46
CA LYS A 33 6.77 1.74 11.90
C LYS A 33 7.79 0.66 12.29
N PRO A 34 8.78 0.99 13.14
CA PRO A 34 9.90 0.09 13.42
C PRO A 34 9.48 -1.18 14.16
N HIS A 35 8.33 -1.18 14.83
CA HIS A 35 7.84 -2.32 15.61
C HIS A 35 6.88 -3.24 14.84
N LEU A 36 6.44 -2.89 13.62
CA LEU A 36 5.49 -3.70 12.85
C LEU A 36 6.21 -4.73 11.99
N LEU A 37 7.13 -4.27 11.14
CA LEU A 37 7.83 -5.14 10.19
C LEU A 37 8.61 -6.29 10.88
N PRO A 38 9.29 -6.07 12.03
CA PRO A 38 9.98 -7.16 12.74
C PRO A 38 9.05 -8.18 13.41
N LYS A 39 7.76 -7.86 13.60
CA LYS A 39 6.77 -8.80 14.16
C LYS A 39 6.15 -9.71 13.10
N LEU A 40 6.41 -9.46 11.82
CA LEU A 40 5.99 -10.34 10.74
C LEU A 40 6.90 -11.59 10.67
N PRO A 41 6.36 -12.76 10.31
CA PRO A 41 7.18 -13.94 10.05
C PRO A 41 8.30 -13.65 9.04
N LEU A 42 9.50 -14.21 9.26
CA LEU A 42 10.67 -13.95 8.42
C LEU A 42 10.41 -14.13 6.92
N PRO A 43 9.77 -15.21 6.45
CA PRO A 43 9.52 -15.38 5.01
C PRO A 43 8.65 -14.26 4.43
N ILE A 44 7.67 -13.76 5.20
CA ILE A 44 6.78 -12.69 4.77
C ILE A 44 7.55 -11.37 4.67
N ARG A 45 8.40 -11.07 5.66
CA ARG A 45 9.18 -9.84 5.66
C ARG A 45 10.05 -9.71 4.42
N ASP A 46 10.86 -10.73 4.13
CA ASP A 46 11.79 -10.70 3.00
C ASP A 46 11.02 -10.65 1.67
N THR A 47 9.90 -11.38 1.58
CA THR A 47 8.99 -11.31 0.42
C THR A 47 8.42 -9.91 0.21
N LEU A 48 7.97 -9.24 1.28
CA LEU A 48 7.41 -7.89 1.20
C LEU A 48 8.44 -6.85 0.76
N GLU A 49 9.71 -6.98 1.20
CA GLU A 49 10.77 -6.07 0.78
C GLU A 49 11.08 -6.19 -0.71
N ILE A 50 11.21 -7.43 -1.22
CA ILE A 50 11.44 -7.69 -2.65
C ILE A 50 10.23 -7.20 -3.46
N TYR A 51 9.02 -7.57 -3.04
CA TYR A 51 7.78 -7.18 -3.72
C TYR A 51 7.61 -5.65 -3.77
N SER A 52 7.85 -4.96 -2.66
CA SER A 52 7.81 -3.50 -2.56
C SER A 52 8.74 -2.84 -3.59
N ALA A 53 9.99 -3.30 -3.69
CA ALA A 53 10.97 -2.77 -4.63
C ALA A 53 10.55 -2.99 -6.10
N GLN A 54 10.09 -4.19 -6.45
CA GLN A 54 9.64 -4.51 -7.81
C GLN A 54 8.41 -3.69 -8.21
N VAL A 55 7.40 -3.60 -7.33
CA VAL A 55 6.20 -2.80 -7.59
C VAL A 55 6.52 -1.31 -7.70
N ASN A 56 7.42 -0.79 -6.87
CA ASN A 56 7.85 0.62 -6.97
C ASN A 56 8.49 0.92 -8.33
N SER A 57 9.36 0.03 -8.81
CA SER A 57 9.99 0.14 -10.14
C SER A 57 8.94 0.18 -11.26
N VAL A 58 7.99 -0.76 -11.25
CA VAL A 58 6.90 -0.82 -12.23
C VAL A 58 6.02 0.43 -12.16
N ALA A 59 5.66 0.89 -10.96
CA ALA A 59 4.86 2.09 -10.76
C ALA A 59 5.54 3.34 -11.35
N LYS A 60 6.85 3.51 -11.12
CA LYS A 60 7.64 4.61 -11.70
C LYS A 60 7.60 4.60 -13.24
N VAL A 61 7.68 3.41 -13.86
CA VAL A 61 7.56 3.27 -15.32
C VAL A 61 6.16 3.68 -15.81
N ILE A 62 5.11 3.18 -15.16
CA ILE A 62 3.71 3.51 -15.53
C ILE A 62 3.46 5.01 -15.41
N ILE A 63 3.85 5.62 -14.29
CA ILE A 63 3.70 7.06 -14.04
C ILE A 63 4.46 7.87 -15.11
N SER A 64 5.68 7.47 -15.46
CA SER A 64 6.44 8.12 -16.53
C SER A 64 5.73 8.04 -17.89
N LYS A 65 5.08 6.92 -18.20
CA LYS A 65 4.30 6.77 -19.45
C LYS A 65 3.03 7.62 -19.43
N MET A 66 2.30 7.63 -18.31
CA MET A 66 1.10 8.47 -18.14
C MET A 66 1.44 9.95 -18.31
N ALA A 67 2.52 10.41 -17.67
CA ALA A 67 2.98 11.78 -17.76
C ALA A 67 3.34 12.22 -19.20
N LYS A 68 3.96 11.33 -19.98
CA LYS A 68 4.19 11.60 -21.41
C LYS A 68 2.89 11.76 -22.17
N ALA A 69 1.88 10.95 -21.86
CA ALA A 69 0.57 11.03 -22.51
C ALA A 69 -0.16 12.35 -22.22
N VAL A 70 0.00 12.88 -21.00
CA VAL A 70 -0.57 14.17 -20.59
C VAL A 70 0.37 15.37 -20.77
N GLN A 71 1.51 15.17 -21.45
CA GLN A 71 2.50 16.21 -21.76
C GLN A 71 3.07 16.94 -20.53
N THR A 72 3.20 16.23 -19.40
CA THR A 72 3.78 16.75 -18.16
C THR A 72 5.31 16.74 -18.21
N LYS A 73 5.94 17.72 -17.56
CA LYS A 73 7.41 17.83 -17.48
C LYS A 73 8.00 16.76 -16.55
N PRO A 74 9.13 16.13 -16.89
CA PRO A 74 9.77 15.12 -16.04
C PRO A 74 10.12 15.62 -14.62
N GLU A 75 10.42 16.91 -14.46
CA GLU A 75 10.80 17.53 -13.19
C GLU A 75 9.64 17.53 -12.20
N GLU A 76 8.43 17.85 -12.67
CA GLU A 76 7.19 17.83 -11.88
C GLU A 76 6.87 16.41 -11.38
N LEU A 77 7.16 15.38 -12.19
CA LEU A 77 7.00 13.99 -11.75
C LEU A 77 8.01 13.57 -10.70
N LYS A 78 9.25 14.06 -10.77
CA LYS A 78 10.27 13.74 -9.76
C LYS A 78 9.93 14.38 -8.41
N GLU A 79 9.34 15.57 -8.42
CA GLU A 79 8.88 16.23 -7.21
C GLU A 79 7.76 15.43 -6.52
N ILE A 80 6.81 14.87 -7.30
CA ILE A 80 5.64 14.16 -6.76
C ILE A 80 5.93 12.66 -6.50
N PHE A 81 6.64 12.00 -7.41
CA PHE A 81 6.81 10.54 -7.47
C PHE A 81 8.28 10.08 -7.51
N GLY A 82 9.20 10.95 -7.07
CA GLY A 82 10.63 10.63 -6.95
C GLY A 82 10.95 9.63 -5.83
N ASP A 83 12.15 9.72 -5.28
CA ASP A 83 12.64 8.74 -4.28
C ASP A 83 11.96 8.83 -2.91
N GLY A 84 11.20 9.91 -2.67
CA GLY A 84 10.35 10.08 -1.50
C GLY A 84 8.93 9.53 -1.63
N MET A 85 8.57 8.90 -2.77
CA MET A 85 7.21 8.42 -3.02
C MET A 85 6.79 7.41 -1.94
N MET A 86 5.76 7.75 -1.17
CA MET A 86 5.22 6.86 -0.16
C MET A 86 4.59 5.64 -0.83
N GLN A 87 4.96 4.44 -0.37
CA GLN A 87 4.34 3.19 -0.78
C GLN A 87 3.80 2.48 0.46
N SER A 88 2.56 2.02 0.37
CA SER A 88 1.90 1.19 1.37
C SER A 88 1.38 -0.10 0.76
N ILE A 89 1.30 -1.16 1.56
CA ILE A 89 0.72 -2.44 1.19
C ILE A 89 -0.57 -2.65 1.99
N ARG A 90 -1.62 -3.04 1.27
CA ARG A 90 -2.94 -3.38 1.82
C ARG A 90 -3.22 -4.85 1.52
N MET A 91 -3.07 -5.71 2.52
CA MET A 91 -3.44 -7.13 2.43
C MET A 91 -4.90 -7.27 2.89
N ASN A 92 -5.73 -7.87 2.05
CA ASN A 92 -7.15 -8.07 2.34
C ASN A 92 -7.45 -9.56 2.41
N TYR A 93 -8.18 -9.98 3.44
CA TYR A 93 -8.70 -11.33 3.58
C TYR A 93 -10.23 -11.27 3.54
N TYR A 94 -10.82 -11.97 2.57
CA TYR A 94 -12.27 -12.01 2.38
C TYR A 94 -12.79 -13.40 2.80
N PRO A 95 -13.32 -13.55 4.03
CA PRO A 95 -13.92 -14.82 4.44
C PRO A 95 -15.19 -15.11 3.62
N PRO A 96 -15.62 -16.38 3.52
CA PRO A 96 -16.91 -16.71 2.91
C PRO A 96 -18.05 -15.88 3.51
N CYS A 97 -18.87 -15.28 2.65
CA CYS A 97 -20.06 -14.56 3.07
C CYS A 97 -21.25 -15.51 3.03
N PRO A 98 -22.04 -15.67 4.12
CA PRO A 98 -23.23 -16.51 4.11
C PRO A 98 -24.36 -15.94 3.23
N GLN A 99 -24.31 -14.65 2.93
CA GLN A 99 -25.28 -13.95 2.08
C GLN A 99 -24.55 -13.06 1.06
N PRO A 100 -23.84 -13.66 0.09
CA PRO A 100 -23.23 -12.89 -0.98
C PRO A 100 -24.36 -12.33 -1.86
N ARG A 101 -24.34 -11.02 -2.07
CA ARG A 101 -25.27 -10.33 -2.97
C ARG A 101 -24.56 -9.92 -4.24
#